data_AF-A0A937RHD5-F1
#
_entry.id   AF-A0A937RHD5-F1
#
_cell.length_a   1.000
_cell.length_b   1.000
_cell.length_c   1.000
_cell.angle_alpha   90.00
_cell.angle_beta   90.00
_cell.angle_gamma   90.00
#
_symmetry.space_group_name_H-M   'P 1'
#
loop_
_entity.id
_entity.type
_entity.pdbx_description
1 polymer ?
#
loop_
_entity_poly.entity_id
_entity_poly.type
_entity_poly.pdbx_seq_one_letter_code
_entity_poly.pdbx_strand_id
1 'polypeptide(L)'
;MGEMAEYPGFAAVLGRLVESRGLDGQELSRRADVPEEEVRSVLGGVVPSSSLLHRLAPVLGLRVVDLFVMAQVTPPEELAPLDARAGQMVSGFVAFARHLSSEGRDQLRRYVRSLPQLDGRQLSPPRRHERFPPGPGGVMMRLFANRNLDQFGAAEVLAWLTPVYLSGSTYGRIGHGYKELTPGLLAGFATVLDVEFDDLAAVAGLESGSVRRTPDPVAADIARMIWDLRRLTIGQVEQARREATRLRSLL
;
A
#
# COMPACT_ATOMS: atom_id res chain seq x y z
N MET A 1 9.36 27.71 -3.80
CA MET A 1 8.56 26.59 -4.33
C MET A 1 9.54 25.45 -4.54
N GLY A 2 9.57 24.45 -3.65
CA GLY A 2 10.52 23.34 -3.77
C GLY A 2 10.17 22.52 -5.01
N GLU A 3 11.11 22.37 -5.92
CA GLU A 3 11.01 21.47 -7.06
C GLU A 3 10.95 20.05 -6.53
N MET A 4 9.88 19.30 -6.80
CA MET A 4 9.82 17.91 -6.38
C MET A 4 10.80 17.09 -7.21
N ALA A 5 11.47 16.14 -6.56
CA ALA A 5 12.24 15.13 -7.26
C ALA A 5 11.37 14.43 -8.32
N GLU A 6 11.86 14.43 -9.56
CA GLU A 6 11.30 13.64 -10.65
C GLU A 6 11.25 12.16 -10.24
N TYR A 7 10.25 11.43 -10.73
CA TYR A 7 10.19 10.00 -10.44
C TYR A 7 11.45 9.31 -10.98
N PRO A 8 12.24 8.67 -10.12
CA PRO A 8 13.61 8.26 -10.46
C PRO A 8 13.69 7.05 -11.40
N GLY A 9 12.55 6.52 -11.85
CA GLY A 9 12.48 5.31 -12.66
C GLY A 9 12.49 4.04 -11.79
N PHE A 10 11.90 2.96 -12.30
CA PHE A 10 11.86 1.70 -11.56
C PHE A 10 13.26 1.12 -11.34
N ALA A 11 14.19 1.32 -12.28
CA ALA A 11 15.58 0.89 -12.12
C ALA A 11 16.25 1.45 -10.86
N ALA A 12 16.10 2.77 -10.62
CA ALA A 12 16.64 3.41 -9.43
C ALA A 12 15.92 2.96 -8.15
N VAL A 13 14.59 2.80 -8.21
CA VAL A 13 13.81 2.25 -7.09
C VAL A 13 14.28 0.84 -6.75
N LEU A 14 14.40 -0.04 -7.74
CA LEU A 14 14.86 -1.42 -7.56
C LEU A 14 16.29 -1.46 -7.01
N GLY A 15 17.19 -0.63 -7.54
CA GLY A 15 18.55 -0.50 -7.02
C GLY A 15 18.58 -0.15 -5.53
N ARG A 16 17.80 0.86 -5.11
CA ARG A 16 17.69 1.24 -3.69
C ARG A 16 17.04 0.16 -2.82
N LEU A 17 16.03 -0.55 -3.32
CA LEU A 17 15.39 -1.66 -2.60
C LEU A 17 16.35 -2.85 -2.39
N VAL A 18 17.19 -3.13 -3.38
CA VAL A 18 18.22 -4.17 -3.35
C VAL A 18 19.33 -3.78 -2.35
N GLU A 19 19.82 -2.55 -2.44
CA GLU A 19 20.83 -2.00 -1.55
C GLU A 19 20.36 -1.97 -0.09
N SER A 20 19.12 -1.53 0.19
CA SER A 20 18.58 -1.48 1.54
C SER A 20 18.47 -2.85 2.23
N ARG A 21 18.49 -3.92 1.42
CA ARG A 21 18.45 -5.31 1.88
C ARG A 21 19.83 -5.97 1.90
N GLY A 22 20.90 -5.24 1.56
CA GLY A 22 22.24 -5.80 1.43
C GLY A 22 22.34 -6.89 0.36
N LEU A 23 21.48 -6.81 -0.67
CA LEU A 23 21.51 -7.71 -1.81
C LEU A 23 22.31 -7.04 -2.94
N ASP A 24 22.84 -7.85 -3.85
CA ASP A 24 23.29 -7.39 -5.16
C ASP A 24 22.42 -8.03 -6.26
N GLY A 25 22.69 -7.68 -7.53
CA GLY A 25 21.91 -8.18 -8.66
C GLY A 25 22.03 -9.70 -8.84
N GLN A 26 23.19 -10.28 -8.55
CA GLN A 26 23.43 -11.72 -8.66
C GLN A 26 22.67 -12.48 -7.56
N GLU A 27 22.69 -11.96 -6.34
CA GLU A 27 21.97 -12.54 -5.21
C GLU A 27 20.47 -12.43 -5.38
N LEU A 28 19.98 -11.29 -5.88
CA LEU A 28 18.57 -11.11 -6.22
C LEU A 28 18.14 -12.13 -7.28
N SER A 29 18.92 -12.27 -8.37
CA SER A 29 18.68 -13.25 -9.44
C SER A 29 18.60 -14.68 -8.89
N ARG A 30 19.59 -15.08 -8.08
CA ARG A 30 19.66 -16.40 -7.46
C ARG A 30 18.45 -16.69 -6.57
N ARG A 31 18.08 -15.75 -5.70
CA ARG A 31 16.95 -15.91 -4.76
C ARG A 31 15.60 -15.90 -5.45
N ALA A 32 15.45 -15.11 -6.50
CA ALA A 32 14.21 -15.01 -7.26
C ALA A 32 14.08 -16.12 -8.32
N ASP A 33 15.11 -16.96 -8.49
CA ASP A 33 15.19 -17.96 -9.56
C ASP A 33 14.93 -17.33 -10.93
N VAL A 34 15.64 -16.25 -11.26
CA VAL A 34 15.52 -15.56 -12.56
C VAL A 34 16.89 -15.39 -13.20
N PRO A 35 17.01 -15.35 -14.53
CA PRO A 35 18.28 -15.09 -15.19
C PRO A 35 18.89 -13.76 -14.73
N GLU A 36 20.18 -13.76 -14.41
CA GLU A 36 20.88 -12.54 -13.96
C GLU A 36 20.82 -11.43 -15.02
N GLU A 37 20.82 -11.80 -16.29
CA GLU A 37 20.65 -10.86 -17.39
C GLU A 37 19.32 -10.10 -17.32
N GLU A 38 18.21 -10.77 -16.98
CA GLU A 38 16.91 -10.09 -16.83
C GLU A 38 16.95 -9.06 -15.70
N VAL A 39 17.55 -9.41 -14.56
CA VAL A 39 17.71 -8.49 -13.42
C VAL A 39 18.58 -7.29 -13.83
N ARG A 40 19.70 -7.55 -14.52
CA ARG A 40 20.61 -6.51 -15.00
C ARG A 40 19.93 -5.59 -16.01
N SER A 41 19.13 -6.12 -16.93
CA SER A 41 18.37 -5.34 -17.90
C SER A 41 17.40 -4.38 -17.20
N VAL A 42 16.69 -4.83 -16.17
CA VAL A 42 15.76 -3.97 -15.42
C VAL A 42 16.50 -2.92 -14.60
N LEU A 43 17.62 -3.28 -13.96
CA LEU A 43 18.51 -2.29 -13.31
C LEU A 43 19.10 -1.29 -14.32
N GLY A 44 19.21 -1.69 -15.59
CA GLY A 44 19.56 -0.83 -16.72
C GLY A 44 18.42 -0.01 -17.31
N GLY A 45 17.20 -0.08 -16.74
CA GLY A 45 16.05 0.73 -17.16
C GLY A 45 15.03 0.01 -18.04
N VAL A 46 15.22 -1.27 -18.36
CA VAL A 46 14.22 -2.04 -19.12
C VAL A 46 12.96 -2.23 -18.27
N VAL A 47 11.78 -2.07 -18.88
CA VAL A 47 10.50 -2.30 -18.20
C VAL A 47 10.38 -3.79 -17.83
N PRO A 48 10.14 -4.13 -16.55
CA PRO A 48 10.08 -5.52 -16.12
C PRO A 48 8.81 -6.21 -16.65
N SER A 49 8.95 -7.50 -16.95
CA SER A 49 7.79 -8.35 -17.30
C SER A 49 6.95 -8.66 -16.05
N SER A 50 5.69 -9.05 -16.27
CA SER A 50 4.81 -9.46 -15.17
C SER A 50 5.35 -10.69 -14.41
N SER A 51 5.92 -11.68 -15.11
CA SER A 51 6.50 -12.87 -14.49
C SER A 51 7.70 -12.53 -13.61
N LEU A 52 8.55 -11.61 -14.07
CA LEU A 52 9.70 -11.13 -13.29
C LEU A 52 9.24 -10.43 -12.01
N LEU A 53 8.25 -9.53 -12.09
CA LEU A 53 7.72 -8.84 -10.90
C LEU A 53 7.13 -9.80 -9.86
N HIS A 54 6.46 -10.87 -10.30
CA HIS A 54 5.95 -11.91 -9.39
C HIS A 54 7.08 -12.63 -8.64
N ARG A 55 8.22 -12.90 -9.30
CA ARG A 55 9.36 -13.59 -8.71
C ARG A 55 10.20 -12.67 -7.81
N LEU A 56 10.36 -11.40 -8.17
CA LEU A 56 11.14 -10.43 -7.39
C LEU A 56 10.43 -10.01 -6.09
N ALA A 57 9.12 -9.80 -6.12
CA ALA A 57 8.37 -9.28 -4.98
C ALA A 57 8.60 -10.03 -3.65
N PRO A 58 8.48 -11.37 -3.56
CA PRO A 58 8.71 -12.09 -2.31
C PRO A 58 10.17 -11.99 -1.82
N VAL A 59 11.16 -11.96 -2.71
CA VAL A 59 12.58 -11.78 -2.34
C VAL A 59 12.83 -10.39 -1.76
N LEU A 60 12.13 -9.40 -2.31
CA LEU A 60 12.12 -8.04 -1.77
C LEU A 60 11.21 -7.91 -0.53
N GLY A 61 10.52 -8.95 -0.07
CA GLY A 61 9.59 -8.82 1.05
C GLY A 61 8.40 -7.88 0.77
N LEU A 62 8.11 -7.62 -0.50
CA LEU A 62 7.03 -6.77 -0.95
C LEU A 62 5.84 -7.61 -1.41
N ARG A 63 4.65 -7.02 -1.32
CA ARG A 63 3.47 -7.60 -1.97
C ARG A 63 3.63 -7.43 -3.49
N VAL A 64 3.27 -8.47 -4.25
CA VAL A 64 3.39 -8.45 -5.73
C VAL A 64 2.76 -7.18 -6.32
N VAL A 65 1.50 -6.88 -5.98
CA VAL A 65 0.80 -5.71 -6.53
C VAL A 65 1.47 -4.37 -6.19
N ASP A 66 2.19 -4.29 -5.06
CA ASP A 66 2.91 -3.09 -4.67
C ASP A 66 4.14 -2.90 -5.55
N LEU A 67 4.85 -3.99 -5.85
CA LEU A 67 5.97 -3.92 -6.78
C LEU A 67 5.53 -3.54 -8.20
N PHE A 68 4.37 -3.99 -8.67
CA PHE A 68 3.78 -3.52 -9.95
C PHE A 68 3.54 -2.01 -9.93
N VAL A 69 2.92 -1.50 -8.86
CA VAL A 69 2.64 -0.07 -8.71
C VAL A 69 3.92 0.75 -8.58
N MET A 70 4.91 0.25 -7.84
CA MET A 70 6.24 0.86 -7.75
C MET A 70 6.96 0.84 -9.09
N ALA A 71 6.80 -0.20 -9.92
CA ALA A 71 7.32 -0.27 -11.28
C ALA A 71 6.54 0.57 -12.29
N GLN A 72 5.42 1.18 -11.86
CA GLN A 72 4.48 1.90 -12.71
C GLN A 72 3.95 1.04 -13.88
N VAL A 73 3.86 -0.26 -13.67
CA VAL A 73 3.25 -1.22 -14.58
C VAL A 73 1.84 -1.51 -14.08
N THR A 74 0.87 -1.59 -15.00
CA THR A 74 -0.51 -1.95 -14.66
C THR A 74 -0.51 -3.35 -14.04
N PRO A 75 -0.98 -3.51 -12.79
CA PRO A 75 -1.10 -4.83 -12.20
C PRO A 75 -2.16 -5.64 -12.95
N PRO A 76 -1.97 -6.97 -13.05
CA PRO A 76 -3.01 -7.86 -13.54
C PRO A 76 -4.32 -7.68 -12.76
N GLU A 77 -5.46 -7.85 -13.44
CA GLU A 77 -6.79 -7.64 -12.87
C GLU A 77 -7.01 -8.49 -11.62
N GLU A 78 -6.41 -9.69 -11.58
CA GLU A 78 -6.54 -10.60 -10.45
C GLU A 78 -6.02 -10.02 -9.13
N LEU A 79 -5.09 -9.06 -9.20
CA LEU A 79 -4.51 -8.38 -8.06
C LEU A 79 -5.29 -7.14 -7.63
N ALA A 80 -6.28 -6.67 -8.41
CA ALA A 80 -7.09 -5.51 -8.06
C ALA A 80 -8.04 -5.80 -6.87
N PRO A 81 -8.48 -4.77 -6.11
CA PRO A 81 -9.55 -4.90 -5.13
C PRO A 81 -10.82 -5.52 -5.74
N LEU A 82 -11.55 -6.31 -4.94
CA LEU A 82 -12.72 -7.06 -5.40
C LEU A 82 -13.92 -6.16 -5.75
N ASP A 83 -14.24 -5.19 -4.90
CA ASP A 83 -15.34 -4.24 -5.08
C ASP A 83 -14.88 -2.85 -4.67
N ALA A 84 -14.72 -1.95 -5.66
CA ALA A 84 -14.27 -0.58 -5.43
C ALA A 84 -15.16 0.22 -4.46
N ARG A 85 -16.46 -0.12 -4.36
CA ARG A 85 -17.40 0.58 -3.47
C ARG A 85 -17.17 0.23 -2.01
N ALA A 86 -16.57 -0.93 -1.72
CA ALA A 86 -16.27 -1.34 -0.35
C ALA A 86 -15.29 -0.39 0.34
N GLY A 87 -14.49 0.35 -0.43
CA GLY A 87 -13.57 1.37 0.07
C GLY A 87 -14.21 2.44 0.95
N GLN A 88 -15.46 2.82 0.63
CA GLN A 88 -16.23 3.81 1.39
C GLN A 88 -16.53 3.37 2.83
N MET A 89 -16.46 2.06 3.10
CA MET A 89 -16.76 1.50 4.42
C MET A 89 -15.52 1.21 5.26
N VAL A 90 -14.32 1.27 4.65
CA VAL A 90 -13.06 0.92 5.33
C VAL A 90 -12.77 1.87 6.48
N SER A 91 -12.94 3.17 6.30
CA SER A 91 -12.75 4.16 7.38
C SER A 91 -13.67 3.90 8.57
N GLY A 92 -14.96 3.62 8.32
CA GLY A 92 -15.90 3.24 9.36
C GLY A 92 -15.48 1.97 10.10
N PHE A 93 -15.00 0.94 9.39
CA PHE A 93 -14.42 -0.26 10.00
C PHE A 93 -13.22 0.08 10.89
N VAL A 94 -12.27 0.89 10.41
CA VAL A 94 -11.06 1.31 11.14
C VAL A 94 -11.42 2.03 12.44
N ALA A 95 -12.42 2.93 12.39
CA ALA A 95 -12.90 3.66 13.56
C ALA A 95 -13.41 2.72 14.69
N PHE A 96 -14.02 1.58 14.35
CA PHE A 96 -14.41 0.59 15.37
C PHE A 96 -13.24 -0.29 15.80
N ALA A 97 -12.46 -0.79 14.84
CA ALA A 97 -11.36 -1.73 15.12
C ALA A 97 -10.27 -1.15 16.04
N ARG A 98 -9.99 0.16 15.94
CA ARG A 98 -9.00 0.85 16.78
C ARG A 98 -9.33 0.86 18.27
N HIS A 99 -10.60 0.67 18.63
CA HIS A 99 -11.06 0.67 20.01
C HIS A 99 -11.20 -0.73 20.62
N LEU A 100 -10.90 -1.78 19.85
CA LEU A 100 -10.90 -3.15 20.36
C LEU A 100 -9.62 -3.44 21.14
N SER A 101 -9.70 -4.38 22.09
CA SER A 101 -8.52 -5.01 22.69
C SER A 101 -7.71 -5.78 21.63
N SER A 102 -6.50 -6.22 21.97
CA SER A 102 -5.70 -7.08 21.09
C SER A 102 -6.46 -8.36 20.70
N GLU A 103 -7.07 -9.02 21.69
CA GLU A 103 -7.89 -10.22 21.47
C GLU A 103 -9.09 -9.95 20.57
N GLY A 104 -9.77 -8.81 20.77
CA GLY A 104 -10.88 -8.37 19.92
C GLY A 104 -10.44 -8.13 18.48
N ARG A 105 -9.27 -7.53 18.25
CA ARG A 105 -8.71 -7.36 16.90
C ARG A 105 -8.32 -8.70 16.28
N ASP A 106 -7.76 -9.63 17.04
CA ASP A 106 -7.44 -10.97 16.56
C ASP A 106 -8.69 -11.77 16.19
N GLN A 107 -9.76 -11.67 16.99
CA GLN A 107 -11.05 -12.25 16.68
C GLN A 107 -11.65 -11.64 15.41
N LEU A 108 -11.64 -10.31 15.29
CA LEU A 108 -12.12 -9.61 14.11
C LEU A 108 -11.34 -9.99 12.84
N ARG A 109 -10.01 -10.10 12.94
CA ARG A 109 -9.15 -10.52 11.82
C ARG A 109 -9.44 -11.94 11.38
N ARG A 110 -9.65 -12.87 12.33
CA ARG A 110 -10.08 -14.24 12.02
C ARG A 110 -11.44 -14.26 11.32
N TYR A 111 -12.38 -13.44 11.78
CA TYR A 111 -13.69 -13.30 11.15
C TYR A 111 -13.58 -12.79 9.70
N VAL A 112 -12.85 -11.69 9.48
CA VAL A 112 -12.58 -11.13 8.13
C VAL A 112 -12.00 -12.19 7.20
N ARG A 113 -11.06 -13.01 7.68
CA ARG A 113 -10.44 -14.09 6.89
C ARG A 113 -11.32 -15.31 6.65
N SER A 114 -12.33 -15.53 7.49
CA SER A 114 -13.31 -16.62 7.32
C SER A 114 -14.41 -16.30 6.31
N LEU A 115 -14.58 -15.03 5.93
CA LEU A 115 -15.58 -14.64 4.93
C LEU A 115 -15.22 -15.25 3.57
N PRO A 116 -16.19 -15.85 2.86
CA PRO A 116 -15.93 -16.52 1.59
C PRO A 116 -15.44 -15.50 0.54
N GLN A 117 -14.49 -15.91 -0.28
CA GLN A 117 -14.06 -15.09 -1.42
C GLN A 117 -15.10 -15.25 -2.52
N LEU A 118 -15.86 -14.19 -2.80
CA LEU A 118 -16.88 -14.22 -3.85
C LEU A 118 -16.25 -13.94 -5.22
N ASP A 119 -16.73 -14.64 -6.23
CA ASP A 119 -16.40 -14.37 -7.62
C ASP A 119 -17.12 -13.09 -8.12
N GLY A 120 -16.58 -12.48 -9.18
CA GLY A 120 -17.18 -11.31 -9.83
C GLY A 120 -16.61 -9.99 -9.31
N ARG A 121 -15.41 -9.63 -9.81
CA ARG A 121 -14.82 -8.31 -9.54
C ARG A 121 -15.73 -7.21 -10.09
N GLN A 122 -16.02 -6.25 -9.23
CA GLN A 122 -16.70 -5.02 -9.61
C GLN A 122 -15.67 -3.90 -9.72
N LEU A 123 -14.98 -3.93 -10.86
CA LEU A 123 -14.05 -2.87 -11.20
C LEU A 123 -14.82 -1.59 -11.51
N SER A 124 -14.36 -0.50 -10.92
CA SER A 124 -14.74 0.84 -11.35
C SER A 124 -13.49 1.52 -11.87
N PRO A 125 -13.52 2.11 -13.08
CA PRO A 125 -12.38 2.89 -13.54
C PRO A 125 -12.13 4.05 -12.57
N PRO A 126 -10.86 4.43 -12.33
CA PRO A 126 -10.56 5.56 -11.48
C PRO A 126 -11.19 6.84 -12.04
N ARG A 127 -11.74 7.65 -11.14
CA ARG A 127 -12.31 8.96 -11.49
C ARG A 127 -11.21 9.86 -12.06
N ARG A 128 -11.59 10.89 -12.81
CA ARG A 128 -10.62 11.80 -13.47
C ARG A 128 -9.60 12.38 -12.48
N HIS A 129 -10.02 12.75 -11.27
CA HIS A 129 -9.16 13.31 -10.23
C HIS A 129 -8.35 12.27 -9.44
N GLU A 130 -8.55 10.98 -9.71
CA GLU A 130 -7.78 9.85 -9.15
C GLU A 130 -6.77 9.32 -10.18
N ARG A 131 -6.68 9.97 -11.36
CA ARG A 131 -5.67 9.68 -12.37
C ARG A 131 -4.43 10.52 -12.09
N PHE A 132 -3.56 9.97 -11.27
CA PHE A 132 -2.32 10.62 -10.89
C PHE A 132 -1.24 10.41 -11.95
N PRO A 133 -0.44 11.45 -12.26
CA PRO A 133 0.69 11.32 -13.17
C PRO A 133 1.74 10.34 -12.63
N PRO A 134 2.69 9.88 -13.47
CA PRO A 134 3.91 9.23 -12.99
C PRO A 134 4.65 10.14 -12.00
N GLY A 135 5.08 9.60 -10.87
CA GLY A 135 5.50 10.43 -9.74
C GLY A 135 5.49 9.65 -8.43
N PRO A 136 6.37 9.98 -7.44
CA PRO A 136 6.29 9.38 -6.12
C PRO A 136 4.91 9.51 -5.47
N GLY A 137 4.33 10.70 -5.50
CA GLY A 137 2.98 10.93 -5.00
C GLY A 137 1.93 10.09 -5.71
N GLY A 138 2.01 9.96 -7.03
CA GLY A 138 1.11 9.12 -7.82
C GLY A 138 1.25 7.63 -7.48
N VAL A 139 2.48 7.16 -7.23
CA VAL A 139 2.74 5.80 -6.73
C VAL A 139 2.07 5.60 -5.37
N MET A 140 2.22 6.52 -4.42
CA MET A 140 1.57 6.43 -3.10
C MET A 140 0.05 6.34 -3.22
N MET A 141 -0.58 7.17 -4.06
CA MET A 141 -2.02 7.13 -4.25
C MET A 141 -2.50 5.82 -4.88
N ARG A 142 -1.73 5.25 -5.82
CA ARG A 142 -2.02 3.92 -6.38
C ARG A 142 -1.83 2.80 -5.35
N LEU A 143 -0.87 2.91 -4.44
CA LEU A 143 -0.71 1.97 -3.32
C LEU A 143 -1.93 2.02 -2.37
N PHE A 144 -2.46 3.21 -2.07
CA PHE A 144 -3.72 3.35 -1.32
C PHE A 144 -4.91 2.75 -2.08
N ALA A 145 -5.01 3.00 -3.38
CA ALA A 145 -6.05 2.40 -4.21
C ALA A 145 -6.00 0.86 -4.17
N ASN A 146 -4.81 0.26 -4.12
CA ASN A 146 -4.67 -1.20 -3.91
C ASN A 146 -5.21 -1.70 -2.57
N ARG A 147 -5.33 -0.83 -1.55
CA ARG A 147 -5.99 -1.10 -0.25
C ARG A 147 -7.49 -0.79 -0.30
N ASN A 148 -8.01 -0.51 -1.49
CA ASN A 148 -9.36 -0.03 -1.72
C ASN A 148 -9.63 1.33 -1.05
N LEU A 149 -8.60 2.17 -0.91
CA LEU A 149 -8.71 3.51 -0.32
C LEU A 149 -8.55 4.56 -1.43
N ASP A 150 -9.61 5.34 -1.67
CA ASP A 150 -9.49 6.58 -2.45
C ASP A 150 -8.79 7.67 -1.63
N GLN A 151 -8.60 8.86 -2.21
CA GLN A 151 -7.92 9.97 -1.50
C GLN A 151 -8.64 10.43 -0.22
N PHE A 152 -9.96 10.25 -0.11
CA PHE A 152 -10.74 10.61 1.08
C PHE A 152 -10.70 9.50 2.12
N GLY A 153 -10.86 8.24 1.71
CA GLY A 153 -10.68 7.08 2.56
C GLY A 153 -9.27 7.01 3.15
N ALA A 154 -8.24 7.28 2.35
CA ALA A 154 -6.86 7.38 2.83
C ALA A 154 -6.70 8.50 3.87
N ALA A 155 -7.31 9.67 3.63
CA ALA A 155 -7.27 10.78 4.57
C ALA A 155 -7.88 10.42 5.94
N GLU A 156 -9.06 9.81 5.93
CA GLU A 156 -9.74 9.41 7.17
C GLU A 156 -9.00 8.30 7.90
N VAL A 157 -8.53 7.27 7.19
CA VAL A 157 -7.77 6.17 7.79
C VAL A 157 -6.45 6.67 8.40
N LEU A 158 -5.73 7.57 7.71
CA LEU A 158 -4.51 8.19 8.26
C LEU A 158 -4.80 9.00 9.51
N ALA A 159 -5.90 9.77 9.52
CA ALA A 159 -6.33 10.51 10.70
C ALA A 159 -6.67 9.60 11.89
N TRP A 160 -7.17 8.38 11.63
CA TRP A 160 -7.48 7.41 12.68
C TRP A 160 -6.25 6.70 13.24
N LEU A 161 -5.27 6.40 12.39
CA LEU A 161 -4.16 5.49 12.72
C LEU A 161 -2.83 6.20 12.95
N THR A 162 -2.71 7.48 12.61
CA THR A 162 -1.44 8.19 12.63
C THR A 162 -1.63 9.65 13.06
N PRO A 163 -0.55 10.36 13.41
CA PRO A 163 -0.60 11.81 13.61
C PRO A 163 -0.87 12.63 12.33
N VAL A 164 -0.93 12.01 11.15
CA VAL A 164 -1.15 12.70 9.88
C VAL A 164 -2.63 13.04 9.73
N TYR A 165 -2.95 14.33 9.81
CA TYR A 165 -4.30 14.86 9.63
C TYR A 165 -4.33 15.88 8.49
N LEU A 166 -4.81 15.47 7.31
CA LEU A 166 -4.89 16.30 6.11
C LEU A 166 -6.23 16.09 5.41
N SER A 167 -6.69 17.09 4.65
CA SER A 167 -7.89 16.93 3.81
C SER A 167 -7.63 15.98 2.64
N GLY A 168 -8.68 15.29 2.15
CA GLY A 168 -8.62 14.47 0.93
C GLY A 168 -8.05 15.22 -0.28
N SER A 169 -8.39 16.51 -0.44
CA SER A 169 -7.84 17.36 -1.50
C SER A 169 -6.33 17.56 -1.40
N THR A 170 -5.77 17.52 -0.19
CA THR A 170 -4.32 17.60 0.03
C THR A 170 -3.63 16.34 -0.46
N TYR A 171 -4.23 15.16 -0.27
CA TYR A 171 -3.73 13.91 -0.85
C TYR A 171 -3.78 13.94 -2.38
N GLY A 172 -4.85 14.47 -2.96
CA GLY A 172 -4.90 14.72 -4.41
C GLY A 172 -3.75 15.61 -4.89
N ARG A 173 -3.43 16.68 -4.16
CA ARG A 173 -2.27 17.54 -4.45
C ARG A 173 -0.94 16.79 -4.33
N ILE A 174 -0.77 15.94 -3.32
CA ILE A 174 0.43 15.08 -3.20
C ILE A 174 0.51 14.13 -4.40
N GLY A 175 -0.59 13.46 -4.75
CA GLY A 175 -0.68 12.55 -5.90
C GLY A 175 -0.30 13.20 -7.22
N HIS A 176 -0.72 14.45 -7.43
CA HIS A 176 -0.38 15.26 -8.60
C HIS A 176 0.99 15.96 -8.52
N GLY A 177 1.69 15.84 -7.39
CA GLY A 177 2.99 16.48 -7.21
C GLY A 177 2.95 17.98 -6.93
N TYR A 178 1.78 18.52 -6.59
CA TYR A 178 1.62 19.91 -6.18
C TYR A 178 1.84 20.13 -4.68
N LYS A 179 2.16 19.07 -3.94
CA LYS A 179 2.57 19.11 -2.54
C LYS A 179 3.62 18.04 -2.29
N GLU A 180 4.68 18.44 -1.61
CA GLU A 180 5.81 17.58 -1.26
C GLU A 180 5.41 16.43 -0.32
N LEU A 181 6.02 15.27 -0.56
CA LEU A 181 5.92 14.10 0.30
C LEU A 181 7.03 14.16 1.36
N THR A 182 6.73 14.74 2.51
CA THR A 182 7.71 14.87 3.60
C THR A 182 7.95 13.52 4.30
N PRO A 183 9.09 13.33 5.00
CA PRO A 183 9.34 12.10 5.78
C PRO A 183 8.24 11.79 6.80
N GLY A 184 7.66 12.82 7.43
CA GLY A 184 6.55 12.65 8.38
C GLY A 184 5.27 12.12 7.72
N LEU A 185 4.95 12.57 6.51
CA LEU A 185 3.83 12.04 5.73
C LEU A 185 4.12 10.61 5.29
N LEU A 186 5.34 10.35 4.81
CA LEU A 186 5.76 9.04 4.37
C LEU A 186 5.70 7.99 5.49
N ALA A 187 6.04 8.35 6.72
CA ALA A 187 5.90 7.46 7.89
C ALA A 187 4.44 7.09 8.19
N GLY A 188 3.52 8.05 8.03
CA GLY A 188 2.08 7.77 8.12
C GLY A 188 1.62 6.83 7.00
N PHE A 189 2.12 7.04 5.78
CA PHE A 189 1.77 6.22 4.63
C PHE A 189 2.28 4.79 4.80
N ALA A 190 3.53 4.61 5.22
CA ALA A 190 4.14 3.32 5.55
C ALA A 190 3.26 2.53 6.55
N THR A 191 2.80 3.21 7.60
CA THR A 191 1.93 2.63 8.62
C THR A 191 0.61 2.10 8.03
N VAL A 192 -0.10 2.90 7.22
CA VAL A 192 -1.41 2.49 6.67
C VAL A 192 -1.28 1.50 5.52
N LEU A 193 -0.24 1.63 4.69
CA LEU A 193 0.02 0.75 3.56
C LEU A 193 0.58 -0.62 4.00
N ASP A 194 1.05 -0.72 5.24
CA ASP A 194 1.78 -1.87 5.78
C ASP A 194 2.98 -2.21 4.88
N VAL A 195 3.78 -1.19 4.57
CA VAL A 195 5.01 -1.25 3.76
C VAL A 195 6.11 -0.58 4.56
N GLU A 196 7.31 -1.15 4.55
CA GLU A 196 8.45 -0.58 5.28
C GLU A 196 8.74 0.85 4.82
N PHE A 197 9.10 1.72 5.79
CA PHE A 197 9.39 3.12 5.51
C PHE A 197 10.50 3.28 4.46
N ASP A 198 11.57 2.49 4.59
CA ASP A 198 12.72 2.56 3.69
C ASP A 198 12.35 2.19 2.25
N ASP A 199 11.38 1.30 2.06
CA ASP A 199 10.88 0.95 0.71
C ASP A 199 10.11 2.12 0.08
N LEU A 200 9.26 2.79 0.87
CA LEU A 200 8.57 3.97 0.40
C LEU A 200 9.51 5.17 0.22
N ALA A 201 10.57 5.27 1.03
CA ALA A 201 11.62 6.28 0.89
C ALA A 201 12.41 6.07 -0.40
N ALA A 202 12.73 4.82 -0.72
CA ALA A 202 13.33 4.43 -1.99
C ALA A 202 12.46 4.82 -3.18
N VAL A 203 11.13 4.74 -3.08
CA VAL A 203 10.21 5.25 -4.11
C VAL A 203 10.20 6.79 -4.17
N ALA A 204 10.24 7.44 -3.01
CA ALA A 204 10.18 8.88 -2.88
C ALA A 204 11.49 9.61 -3.20
N GLY A 205 12.60 8.88 -3.35
CA GLY A 205 13.93 9.48 -3.50
C GLY A 205 14.40 10.20 -2.24
N LEU A 206 13.85 9.83 -1.08
CA LEU A 206 14.28 10.37 0.21
C LEU A 206 15.43 9.52 0.74
N GLU A 207 16.40 10.17 1.39
CA GLU A 207 17.46 9.45 2.09
C GLU A 207 16.84 8.56 3.19
N SER A 208 17.32 7.32 3.25
CA SER A 208 17.00 6.40 4.34
C SER A 208 17.61 6.93 5.64
N GLY A 209 16.87 7.78 6.34
CA GLY A 209 17.22 8.29 7.65
C GLY A 209 16.69 7.33 8.72
N SER A 210 17.58 6.94 9.64
CA SER A 210 17.49 5.99 10.77
C SER A 210 16.31 6.10 11.75
N VAL A 211 15.21 6.75 11.38
CA VAL A 211 13.99 6.80 12.18
C VAL A 211 13.25 5.47 12.07
N ARG A 212 13.85 4.41 12.63
CA ARG A 212 13.15 3.17 12.98
C ARG A 212 12.18 3.50 14.10
N ARG A 213 11.00 3.97 13.73
CA ARG A 213 9.86 4.00 14.66
C ARG A 213 9.33 2.58 14.75
N THR A 214 9.30 2.04 15.96
CA THR A 214 8.50 0.85 16.24
C THR A 214 7.06 1.17 15.81
N PRO A 215 6.48 0.42 14.87
CA PRO A 215 5.10 0.64 14.46
C PRO A 215 4.18 0.54 15.66
N ASP A 216 3.17 1.42 15.75
CA ASP A 216 2.10 1.24 16.72
C ASP A 216 1.43 -0.12 16.44
N PRO A 217 1.44 -1.07 17.41
CA PRO A 217 0.88 -2.40 17.20
C PRO A 217 -0.60 -2.36 16.80
N VAL A 218 -1.37 -1.38 17.31
CA VAL A 218 -2.78 -1.21 16.94
C VAL A 218 -2.91 -0.83 15.47
N ALA A 219 -2.13 0.15 15.03
CA ALA A 219 -2.12 0.60 13.64
C ALA A 219 -1.65 -0.53 12.69
N ALA A 220 -0.63 -1.28 13.07
CA ALA A 220 -0.11 -2.40 12.30
C ALA A 220 -1.16 -3.53 12.14
N ASP A 221 -1.88 -3.89 13.20
CA ASP A 221 -2.96 -4.89 13.12
C ASP A 221 -4.07 -4.44 12.16
N ILE A 222 -4.44 -3.16 12.23
CA ILE A 222 -5.51 -2.60 11.40
C ILE A 222 -5.06 -2.47 9.95
N ALA A 223 -3.81 -2.08 9.68
CA ALA A 223 -3.27 -2.00 8.33
C ALA A 223 -3.28 -3.38 7.63
N ARG A 224 -2.94 -4.45 8.36
CA ARG A 224 -3.09 -5.83 7.86
C ARG A 224 -4.54 -6.20 7.59
N MET A 225 -5.49 -5.76 8.42
CA MET A 225 -6.92 -5.98 8.18
C MET A 225 -7.42 -5.20 6.96
N ILE A 226 -7.00 -3.94 6.76
CA ILE A 226 -7.31 -3.15 5.56
C ILE A 226 -6.87 -3.90 4.30
N TRP A 227 -5.67 -4.49 4.34
CA TRP A 227 -5.20 -5.34 3.24
C TRP A 227 -6.11 -6.56 3.01
N ASP A 228 -6.57 -7.23 4.05
CA ASP A 228 -7.49 -8.38 3.92
C ASP A 228 -8.88 -7.93 3.38
N LEU A 229 -9.39 -6.76 3.80
CA LEU A 229 -10.69 -6.19 3.39
C LEU A 229 -10.77 -5.89 1.89
N ARG A 230 -9.65 -5.60 1.21
CA ARG A 230 -9.64 -5.30 -0.24
C ARG A 230 -10.21 -6.44 -1.08
N ARG A 231 -10.21 -7.66 -0.53
CA ARG A 231 -10.70 -8.88 -1.17
C ARG A 231 -12.17 -9.17 -0.85
N LEU A 232 -12.87 -8.24 -0.23
CA LEU A 232 -14.27 -8.39 0.17
C LEU A 232 -15.16 -7.47 -0.65
N THR A 233 -16.40 -7.92 -0.86
CA THR A 233 -17.46 -7.08 -1.41
C THR A 233 -17.92 -6.03 -0.40
N ILE A 234 -18.63 -4.99 -0.86
CA ILE A 234 -19.20 -3.99 0.06
C ILE A 234 -20.07 -4.62 1.17
N GLY A 235 -20.89 -5.62 0.83
CA GLY A 235 -21.74 -6.32 1.79
C GLY A 235 -20.96 -7.11 2.83
N GLN A 236 -19.76 -7.60 2.49
CA GLN A 236 -18.89 -8.32 3.41
C GLN A 236 -18.08 -7.37 4.31
N VAL A 237 -17.62 -6.22 3.80
CA VAL A 237 -17.00 -5.19 4.64
C VAL A 237 -18.01 -4.65 5.66
N GLU A 238 -19.27 -4.48 5.27
CA GLU A 238 -20.34 -4.10 6.19
C GLU A 238 -20.60 -5.17 7.27
N GLN A 239 -20.53 -6.47 6.93
CA GLN A 239 -20.57 -7.55 7.92
C GLN A 239 -19.40 -7.46 8.91
N ALA A 240 -18.18 -7.26 8.42
CA ALA A 240 -16.99 -7.08 9.25
C ALA A 240 -17.12 -5.86 10.17
N ARG A 241 -17.69 -4.75 9.69
CA ARG A 241 -17.95 -3.55 10.50
C ARG A 241 -18.95 -3.81 11.63
N ARG A 242 -20.02 -4.57 11.35
CA ARG A 242 -20.98 -4.99 12.39
C ARG A 242 -20.34 -5.89 13.42
N GLU A 243 -19.48 -6.82 13.01
CA GLU A 243 -18.73 -7.66 13.94
C GLU A 243 -17.78 -6.85 14.82
N ALA A 244 -17.06 -5.87 14.26
CA ALA A 244 -16.23 -4.95 15.04
C ALA A 244 -17.05 -4.19 16.09
N THR A 245 -18.26 -3.76 15.71
CA THR A 245 -19.19 -3.08 16.63
C THR A 245 -19.65 -4.00 17.76
N ARG A 246 -20.00 -5.25 17.44
CA ARG A 246 -20.41 -6.27 18.41
C ARG A 246 -19.30 -6.55 19.41
N LEU A 247 -18.08 -6.77 18.93
CA LEU A 247 -16.92 -7.02 19.79
C LEU A 247 -16.61 -5.84 20.72
N ARG A 248 -16.81 -4.61 20.24
CA ARG A 248 -16.65 -3.41 21.08
C ARG A 248 -17.69 -3.32 22.20
N SER A 249 -18.93 -3.77 21.96
CA SER A 249 -19.99 -3.75 22.98
C SER A 249 -19.81 -4.79 24.10
N LEU A 250 -18.83 -5.69 23.96
CA LEU A 250 -18.49 -6.71 24.95
C LEU A 250 -17.31 -6.30 25.86
N LEU A 251 -16.75 -5.10 25.63
CA LEU A 251 -15.70 -4.47 26.44
C LEU A 251 -16.33 -3.47 27.43
#